data_AF-L0FA85-F1
#
_entry.id   AF-L0FA85-F1
#
_cell.length_a   1.000
_cell.length_b   1.000
_cell.length_c   1.000
_cell.angle_alpha   90.00
_cell.angle_beta   90.00
_cell.angle_gamma   90.00
#
_symmetry.space_group_name_H-M   'P 1'
#
loop_
_entity.id
_entity.type
_entity.pdbx_description
1 polymer ?
#
loop_
_entity_poly.entity_id
_entity_poly.type
_entity_poly.pdbx_seq_one_letter_code
_entity_poly.pdbx_strand_id
1 'polypeptide(L)' 'MKYKEAFIVLVPDSDPTHNKSTIGTESYTAHTVLVQNIDQALAECKSLVEQEGINAFVLCPG' A
#
# COMPACT_ATOMS: atom_id res chain seq x y z
N MET A 1 19.54 4.65 -1.41
CA MET A 1 18.20 4.40 -1.98
C MET A 1 17.26 4.27 -0.80
N LYS A 2 16.16 5.03 -0.78
CA LYS A 2 15.20 5.00 0.33
C LYS A 2 14.43 3.68 0.28
N TYR A 3 14.40 2.92 1.38
CA TYR A 3 13.62 1.68 1.42
C TYR A 3 12.13 2.02 1.47
N LYS A 4 11.34 1.39 0.61
CA LYS A 4 9.90 1.63 0.49
C LYS A 4 9.13 0.33 0.70
N GLU A 5 8.19 0.35 1.62
CA GLU A 5 7.25 -0.75 1.83
C GLU A 5 5.81 -0.28 1.71
N ALA A 6 4.90 -1.23 1.45
CA ALA A 6 3.48 -0.98 1.45
C ALA A 6 2.71 -2.01 2.28
N PHE A 7 1.79 -1.53 3.11
CA PHE A 7 0.82 -2.32 3.87
C PHE A 7 -0.53 -2.25 3.16
N ILE A 8 -1.04 -3.40 2.74
CA ILE A 8 -2.33 -3.53 2.06
C ILE A 8 -3.28 -4.23 3.02
N VAL A 9 -4.28 -3.51 3.52
CA VAL A 9 -5.18 -3.99 4.57
C VAL A 9 -6.57 -4.24 4.00
N LEU A 10 -7.11 -5.45 4.19
CA LEU A 10 -8.47 -5.77 3.72
C LEU A 10 -9.50 -5.21 4.71
N VAL A 11 -10.31 -4.26 4.23
CA VAL A 11 -11.34 -3.58 5.01
C VAL A 11 -12.58 -3.39 4.10
N PRO A 12 -13.69 -4.11 4.32
CA PRO A 12 -14.83 -4.15 3.38
C PRO A 12 -15.47 -2.80 3.03
N ASP A 13 -15.42 -1.84 3.94
CA ASP A 13 -16.01 -0.49 3.80
C ASP A 13 -14.99 0.59 3.40
N SER A 14 -13.78 0.19 3.00
CA SER A 14 -12.73 1.12 2.58
C SER A 14 -12.91 1.65 1.16
N ASP A 15 -12.34 2.82 0.90
CA ASP A 15 -12.13 3.37 -0.43
C ASP A 15 -10.64 3.66 -0.61
N PRO A 16 -9.88 2.87 -1.41
CA PRO A 16 -8.43 3.06 -1.58
C PRO A 16 -8.04 4.43 -2.17
N THR A 17 -8.98 5.15 -2.79
CA THR A 17 -8.71 6.51 -3.29
C THR A 17 -8.60 7.53 -2.16
N HIS A 18 -9.29 7.29 -1.03
CA HIS A 18 -9.32 8.16 0.16
C HIS A 18 -8.56 7.55 1.35
N ASN A 19 -8.72 6.25 1.60
CA ASN A 19 -8.17 5.52 2.73
C ASN A 19 -6.75 5.01 2.45
N LYS A 20 -5.83 5.95 2.31
CA LYS A 20 -4.41 5.68 2.16
C LYS A 20 -3.57 6.71 2.90
N SER A 21 -2.37 6.33 3.31
CA SER A 21 -1.41 7.26 3.89
C SER A 21 0.02 6.89 3.51
N THR A 22 0.88 7.91 3.52
CA THR A 22 2.32 7.75 3.31
C THR A 22 3.04 8.46 4.44
N ILE A 23 3.93 7.75 5.13
CA ILE A 23 4.79 8.29 6.16
C ILE A 23 6.25 7.92 5.88
N GLY A 24 7.19 8.71 6.37
CA GLY A 24 8.59 8.36 6.17
C GLY A 24 9.61 9.27 6.84
N THR A 25 10.86 8.82 6.73
CA THR A 25 12.09 9.53 7.15
C THR A 25 12.98 9.75 5.92
N GLU A 26 14.24 10.13 6.09
CA GLU A 26 15.20 10.15 4.98
C GLU A 26 15.53 8.74 4.46
N SER A 27 15.52 7.73 5.34
CA SER A 27 15.90 6.35 4.99
C SER A 27 14.74 5.45 4.60
N TYR A 28 13.50 5.81 4.95
CA TYR A 28 12.36 4.89 4.90
C TYR A 28 11.03 5.52 4.49
N THR A 29 10.24 4.86 3.63
CA THR A 29 8.84 5.20 3.34
C THR A 29 7.95 4.00 3.62
N ALA A 30 6.87 4.22 4.36
CA ALA A 30 5.77 3.27 4.47
C ALA A 30 4.53 3.85 3.79
N HIS A 31 3.94 3.06 2.90
CA HIS A 31 2.61 3.30 2.34
C HIS A 31 1.61 2.41 3.07
N THR A 32 0.42 2.91 3.34
CA THR A 32 -0.71 2.12 3.84
C THR A 32 -1.90 2.36 2.92
N VAL A 33 -2.58 1.29 2.51
CA VAL A 33 -3.76 1.36 1.65
C VAL A 33 -4.78 0.38 2.18
N LEU A 34 -6.00 0.86 2.44
CA LEU A 34 -7.13 0.00 2.74
C LEU A 34 -7.81 -0.40 1.43
N VAL A 35 -8.11 -1.68 1.27
CA VAL A 35 -8.76 -2.24 0.08
C VAL A 35 -9.95 -3.11 0.46
N GLN A 36 -10.99 -3.11 -0.36
CA GLN A 36 -12.22 -3.88 -0.09
C GLN A 36 -12.08 -5.36 -0.40
N ASN A 37 -11.19 -5.71 -1.33
CA ASN A 37 -11.07 -7.06 -1.87
C ASN A 37 -9.69 -7.30 -2.50
N ILE A 38 -9.45 -8.55 -2.90
CA ILE A 38 -8.18 -9.00 -3.47
C ILE A 38 -7.90 -8.38 -4.84
N ASP A 39 -8.92 -8.10 -5.65
CA ASP A 39 -8.73 -7.47 -6.96
C ASP A 39 -8.19 -6.04 -6.79
N GLN A 40 -8.73 -5.29 -5.82
CA GLN A 40 -8.20 -3.99 -5.43
C GLN A 40 -6.79 -4.10 -4.85
N ALA A 41 -6.53 -5.09 -3.98
CA ALA A 41 -5.17 -5.33 -3.47
C ALA A 41 -4.15 -5.51 -4.61
N LEU A 42 -4.50 -6.30 -5.63
CA LEU A 42 -3.65 -6.55 -6.79
C LEU A 42 -3.44 -5.29 -7.63
N ALA A 43 -4.50 -4.50 -7.85
CA ALA A 43 -4.42 -3.25 -8.59
C ALA A 43 -3.52 -2.22 -7.88
N GLU A 44 -3.69 -2.05 -6.57
CA GLU A 44 -2.88 -1.14 -5.76
C GLU A 44 -1.42 -1.58 -5.69
N CYS A 45 -1.14 -2.88 -5.53
CA CYS A 45 0.24 -3.39 -5.56
C CYS A 45 0.94 -3.05 -6.88
N LYS A 46 0.29 -3.26 -8.03
CA LYS A 46 0.87 -2.93 -9.34
C LYS A 46 1.13 -1.42 -9.47
N SER A 47 0.12 -0.61 -9.14
CA SER A 47 0.21 0.85 -9.16
C SER A 47 1.38 1.36 -8.29
N LEU A 48 1.53 0.82 -7.08
CA LEU A 48 2.61 1.19 -6.17
C LEU A 48 4.00 0.75 -6.68
N VAL A 49 4.12 -0.40 -7.35
CA VAL A 49 5.40 -0.77 -7.99
C VAL A 49 5.73 0.21 -9.12
N GLU A 50 4.77 0.52 -9.99
CA GLU A 50 4.99 1.37 -11.16
C GLU A 50 5.27 2.84 -10.78
N GLN A 51 4.55 3.38 -9.79
CA GLN A 51 4.61 4.80 -9.42
C GLN A 51 5.63 5.07 -8.32
N GLU A 52 5.72 4.17 -7.33
CA GLU A 52 6.55 4.40 -6.14
C GLU A 52 7.81 3.52 -6.11
N GLY A 53 7.87 2.42 -6.84
CA GLY A 53 9.01 1.50 -6.77
C GLY A 53 9.13 0.82 -5.41
N ILE A 54 8.01 0.30 -4.89
CA ILE A 54 7.96 -0.46 -3.63
C ILE A 54 8.95 -1.64 -3.64
N ASN A 55 9.65 -1.84 -2.53
CA ASN A 55 10.59 -2.94 -2.34
C ASN A 55 9.92 -4.18 -1.74
N ALA A 56 8.93 -3.99 -0.86
CA ALA A 56 8.23 -5.08 -0.19
C ALA A 56 6.76 -4.74 0.08
N PHE A 57 5.91 -5.77 0.05
CA PHE A 57 4.50 -5.69 0.42
C PHE A 57 4.21 -6.51 1.66
N VAL A 58 3.38 -5.97 2.54
CA VAL A 58 2.77 -6.67 3.67
C VAL A 58 1.27 -6.71 3.42
N LEU A 59 0.74 -7.93 3.24
CA LEU A 59 -0.70 -8.16 3.13
C LEU A 59 -1.27 -8.40 4.53
N CYS A 60 -2.21 -7.57 4.94
CA CYS A 60 -2.88 -7.60 6.23
C CYS A 60 -4.36 -7.97 6.02
N PRO A 61 -4.69 -9.25 5.85
CA PRO A 61 -6.06 -9.68 5.51
C PRO A 61 -7.09 -9.47 6.63
N GLY A 62 -6.66 -9.14 7.86
CA GLY A 62 -7.50 -9.23 9.05
C GLY A 62 -7.57 -10.66 9.56
#